data_AF-A0A7V9M4D9-F1
#
_entry.id   AF-A0A7V9M4D9-F1
#
_cell.length_a   1.000
_cell.length_b   1.000
_cell.length_c   1.000
_cell.angle_alpha   90.00
_cell.angle_beta   90.00
_cell.angle_gamma   90.00
#
_symmetry.space_group_name_H-M   'P 1'
#
loop_
_entity.id
_entity.type
_entity.pdbx_description
1 polymer ?
#
loop_
_entity_poly.entity_id
_entity_poly.type
_entity_poly.pdbx_seq_one_letter_code
_entity_poly.pdbx_strand_id
1 'polypeptide(L)' 'MNTKKPHDINDHELLKKFYSDHNNEWLGILLPRYTLLLLGVCMKYLRNEEDAKDAVQQVFLKTINELQKYKVEY' A
#
# COMPACT_ATOMS: atom_id res chain seq x y z
N MET A 1 -23.81 1.35 16.80
CA MET A 1 -22.82 0.48 16.12
C MET A 1 -21.86 1.40 15.37
N ASN A 2 -20.62 1.55 15.85
CA ASN A 2 -19.70 2.59 15.37
C ASN A 2 -19.06 2.18 14.04
N THR A 3 -19.67 2.58 12.93
CA THR A 3 -19.17 2.37 11.57
C THR A 3 -17.96 3.28 11.31
N LYS A 4 -16.78 2.87 11.81
CA LYS A 4 -15.52 3.53 11.41
C LYS A 4 -15.41 3.42 9.89
N LYS A 5 -15.35 4.56 9.20
CA LYS A 5 -15.13 4.61 7.76
C LYS A 5 -13.79 3.91 7.47
N PRO A 6 -13.64 3.19 6.35
CA PRO A 6 -12.38 2.51 6.01
C PRO A 6 -11.16 3.46 5.98
N HIS A 7 -11.38 4.76 5.76
CA HIS A 7 -10.35 5.80 5.85
C HIS A 7 -9.89 6.16 7.27
N ASP A 8 -10.69 5.89 8.31
CA ASP A 8 -10.35 6.11 9.72
C ASP A 8 -9.63 4.90 10.37
N ILE A 9 -9.43 3.83 9.59
CA ILE A 9 -8.69 2.65 10.04
C ILE A 9 -7.19 2.95 9.88
N ASN A 10 -6.45 2.77 10.97
CA ASN A 10 -5.00 2.92 10.97
C ASN A 10 -4.33 1.82 10.12
N ASP A 11 -3.14 2.10 9.62
CA ASP A 11 -2.41 1.21 8.72
C ASP A 11 -2.14 -0.17 9.36
N HIS A 12 -1.79 -0.21 10.64
CA HIS A 12 -1.62 -1.45 11.40
C HIS A 12 -2.91 -2.28 11.48
N GLU A 13 -4.06 -1.62 11.62
CA GLU A 13 -5.35 -2.31 11.68
C GLU A 13 -5.76 -2.83 10.30
N LEU A 14 -5.47 -2.10 9.21
CA LEU A 14 -5.66 -2.59 7.84
C LEU A 14 -4.79 -3.82 7.56
N LEU A 15 -3.52 -3.78 7.96
CA LEU A 15 -2.61 -4.93 7.84
C LEU A 15 -3.09 -6.11 8.68
N LYS A 16 -3.52 -5.89 9.92
CA LYS A 16 -4.06 -6.95 10.79
C LYS A 16 -5.28 -7.62 10.18
N LYS A 17 -6.18 -6.85 9.57
CA LYS A 17 -7.34 -7.38 8.84
C LYS A 17 -6.90 -8.19 7.63
N PHE A 18 -6.01 -7.64 6.81
CA PHE A 18 -5.40 -8.34 5.68
C PHE A 18 -4.76 -9.68 6.10
N TYR A 19 -4.03 -9.74 7.21
CA TYR A 19 -3.44 -11.00 7.69
C TYR A 19 -4.46 -11.99 8.27
N SER A 20 -5.68 -11.53 8.57
CA SER A 20 -6.74 -12.38 9.11
C SER A 20 -7.58 -13.04 8.02
N ASP A 21 -7.83 -12.36 6.90
CA ASP A 21 -8.72 -12.84 5.83
C ASP A 21 -8.05 -12.91 4.44
N HIS A 22 -6.82 -12.43 4.31
CA HIS A 22 -6.07 -12.28 3.05
C HIS A 22 -6.83 -11.49 1.97
N ASN A 23 -7.76 -10.61 2.39
CA ASN A 23 -8.52 -9.81 1.45
C ASN A 23 -7.71 -8.59 0.97
N ASN A 24 -7.41 -8.56 -0.33
CA ASN A 24 -6.68 -7.48 -0.99
C ASN A 24 -7.41 -6.12 -0.95
N GLU A 25 -8.71 -6.08 -0.63
CA GLU A 25 -9.44 -4.81 -0.44
C GLU A 25 -8.82 -3.96 0.68
N TRP A 26 -8.28 -4.58 1.73
CA TRP A 26 -7.57 -3.86 2.79
C TRP A 26 -6.30 -3.18 2.28
N LEU A 27 -5.55 -3.85 1.40
CA LEU A 27 -4.38 -3.28 0.73
C LEU A 27 -4.77 -2.19 -0.26
N GLY A 28 -5.93 -2.31 -0.90
CA GLY A 28 -6.51 -1.28 -1.78
C GLY A 28 -6.84 0.02 -1.06
N ILE A 29 -7.03 0.00 0.27
CA ILE A 29 -7.21 1.21 1.10
C ILE A 29 -5.86 1.72 1.64
N LEU A 30 -4.92 0.81 1.91
CA LEU A 30 -3.62 1.12 2.50
C LEU A 30 -2.64 1.72 1.48
N LEU A 31 -2.39 1.03 0.37
CA LEU A 31 -1.34 1.39 -0.59
C LEU A 31 -1.52 2.78 -1.21
N PRO A 32 -2.74 3.24 -1.57
CA PRO A 32 -2.91 4.57 -2.13
C PRO A 32 -2.46 5.72 -1.21
N ARG A 33 -2.44 5.51 0.11
CA ARG A 33 -1.95 6.49 1.10
C ARG A 33 -0.47 6.81 0.89
N TYR A 34 0.28 5.87 0.32
CA TYR A 34 1.71 5.96 0.07
C TYR A 34 2.05 6.37 -1.37
N THR A 35 1.07 6.47 -2.27
CA THR A 35 1.28 6.79 -3.69
C THR A 35 2.08 8.07 -3.89
N LEU A 36 1.71 9.16 -3.22
CA LEU A 36 2.39 10.45 -3.41
C LEU A 36 3.84 10.42 -2.89
N LEU A 37 4.07 9.73 -1.78
CA LEU A 37 5.41 9.56 -1.20
C LEU A 37 6.30 8.72 -2.13
N LEU A 38 5.79 7.58 -2.62
CA LEU A 38 6.51 6.74 -3.57
C LEU A 38 6.76 7.47 -4.88
N LEU A 39 5.77 8.20 -5.40
CA LEU A 39 5.93 9.01 -6.61
C LEU A 39 7.04 10.05 -6.42
N GLY A 40 7.08 10.76 -5.29
CA GLY A 40 8.15 11.71 -4.99
C GLY A 40 9.54 11.07 -4.95
N VAL A 41 9.64 9.86 -4.39
CA VAL A 41 10.89 9.08 -4.37
C VAL A 41 11.28 8.66 -5.79
N CYS A 42 10.36 8.07 -6.56
CA CYS A 42 10.60 7.64 -7.93
C CYS A 42 11.00 8.83 -8.83
N MET A 43 10.30 9.96 -8.71
CA MET A 43 10.62 11.20 -9.44
C MET A 43 12.02 11.72 -9.13
N LYS A 44 12.45 11.65 -7.86
CA LYS A 44 13.80 12.07 -7.44
C LYS A 44 14.90 11.29 -8.15
N TYR A 45 14.70 10.00 -8.41
CA TYR A 45 15.72 9.13 -8.99
C TYR A 45 15.59 8.97 -10.51
N LEU A 46 14.37 8.79 -11.02
CA LEU A 46 14.12 8.53 -12.44
C LEU A 46 14.05 9.81 -13.27
N ARG A 47 13.70 10.94 -12.65
CA ARG A 47 13.57 12.26 -13.31
C ARG A 47 12.61 12.29 -14.51
N ASN A 48 11.76 11.29 -14.63
CA ASN A 48 10.72 11.16 -15.65
C ASN A 48 9.42 10.75 -14.96
N GLU A 49 8.33 11.46 -15.27
CA GLU A 49 7.02 11.25 -14.66
C GLU A 49 6.38 9.91 -15.05
N GLU A 50 6.48 9.51 -16.31
CA GLU A 50 5.91 8.25 -16.80
C GLU A 50 6.64 7.06 -16.17
N ASP A 51 7.98 7.07 -16.22
CA ASP A 51 8.80 6.04 -15.57
C ASP A 51 8.56 5.99 -14.06
N ALA A 52 8.34 7.14 -13.42
CA ALA A 52 8.05 7.19 -11.99
C ALA A 52 6.67 6.60 -11.65
N LYS A 53 5.65 6.88 -12.46
CA LYS A 53 4.32 6.28 -12.31
C LYS A 53 4.38 4.77 -12.48
N ASP A 54 5.09 4.29 -13.50
CA ASP A 54 5.29 2.86 -13.74
C ASP A 54 6.05 2.18 -12.59
N ALA A 55 7.10 2.82 -12.08
CA ALA A 55 7.85 2.31 -10.93
C ALA A 55 6.98 2.20 -9.67
N VAL A 56 6.09 3.17 -9.40
CA VAL A 56 5.13 3.08 -8.29
C VAL A 56 4.21 1.87 -8.45
N GLN A 57 3.70 1.61 -9.66
CA GLN A 57 2.87 0.43 -9.93
C GLN A 57 3.64 -0.87 -9.66
N GLN A 58 4.89 -0.96 -10.12
CA GLN A 58 5.75 -2.12 -9.87
C GLN A 58 6.01 -2.35 -8.37
N VAL A 59 6.25 -1.27 -7.62
CA VAL A 59 6.42 -1.35 -6.16
C VAL A 59 5.14 -1.87 -5.49
N PHE A 60 3.97 -1.41 -5.90
CA PHE A 60 2.69 -1.90 -5.36
C PHE A 60 2.46 -3.37 -5.67
N LEU A 61 2.64 -3.80 -6.92
CA LEU A 61 2.50 -5.22 -7.31
C LEU A 61 3.44 -6.12 -6.50
N LYS A 62 4.71 -5.71 -6.34
CA LYS A 62 5.66 -6.44 -5.52
C LYS A 62 5.23 -6.47 -4.05
N THR A 63 4.78 -5.34 -3.51
CA THR A 63 4.35 -5.22 -2.12
C THR A 63 3.18 -6.13 -1.82
N ILE A 64 2.15 -6.17 -2.67
CA ILE A 64 0.98 -7.06 -2.49
C ILE A 64 1.43 -8.54 -2.44
N ASN A 65 2.31 -8.96 -3.34
CA ASN A 65 2.81 -10.33 -3.38
C ASN A 65 3.68 -10.67 -2.15
N GLU A 66 4.53 -9.74 -1.73
CA GLU A 66 5.43 -9.96 -0.59
C GLU A 66 4.68 -9.93 0.75
N LEU A 67 3.65 -9.09 0.89
CA LEU A 67 2.80 -9.06 2.07
C LEU A 67 2.02 -10.37 2.28
N GLN A 68 1.71 -11.11 1.22
CA GLN A 68 1.09 -12.45 1.37
C GLN A 68 2.06 -13.48 1.95
N LYS A 69 3.37 -13.33 1.69
CA LYS A 69 4.40 -14.29 2.10
C LYS A 69 5.01 -13.95 3.46
N TYR A 70 5.18 -12.66 3.72
CA TYR A 70 5.88 -12.16 4.89
C TYR A 70 4.97 -11.24 5.69
N LYS A 71 4.73 -11.62 6.94
CA LYS A 71 4.02 -10.78 7.89
C LYS A 71 4.92 -9.62 8.31
N VAL A 72 4.43 -8.39 8.17
CA VAL A 72 5.10 -7.19 8.66
C VAL A 72 4.76 -7.03 10.14
N GLU A 73 5.78 -7.10 10.99
CA GLU A 73 5.68 -6.83 12.43
C GLU A 73 6.49 -5.56 12.74
N TYR A 74 5.81 -4.48 13.11
CA TYR A 74 6.41 -3.21 13.53
C TYR A 74 5.53 -2.57 14.61
#